data_AF-A0A3D3UQ80-F1
#
_entry.id   AF-A0A3D3UQ80-F1
#
_cell.length_a   1.000
_cell.length_b   1.000
_cell.length_c   1.000
_cell.angle_alpha   90.00
_cell.angle_beta   90.00
_cell.angle_gamma   90.00
#
_symmetry.space_group_name_H-M   'P 1'
#
loop_
_entity.id
_entity.type
_entity.pdbx_description
1 polymer ?
#
loop_
_entity_poly.entity_id
_entity_poly.type
_entity_poly.pdbx_seq_one_letter_code
_entity_poly.pdbx_strand_id
1 'polypeptide(L)'
;MNNLTRRDFVKSAAAVGAAMVIPFSKARGANEDIRVGVAGIRGRGDGLVNEFHDLEGVRVVALCDIDSDVLDKRVKQFKERNKQVVGYGDYRRMLEDKSIDIIAIATPDHWHVPIAATSVVA
;
A
#
# COMPACT_ATOMS: atom_id res chain seq x y z
N MET A 1 36.32 3.89 37.97
CA MET A 1 35.99 3.13 36.76
C MET A 1 34.86 2.18 37.12
N ASN A 2 33.67 2.37 36.54
CA ASN A 2 32.51 1.55 36.90
C ASN A 2 32.72 0.13 36.35
N ASN A 3 32.70 -0.85 37.25
CA ASN A 3 32.80 -2.26 36.88
C ASN A 3 31.46 -2.71 36.30
N LEU A 4 31.39 -2.83 34.97
CA LEU A 4 30.25 -3.44 34.29
C LEU A 4 30.11 -4.90 34.74
N THR A 5 29.03 -5.19 35.46
CA THR A 5 28.76 -6.56 35.89
C THR A 5 28.06 -7.35 34.78
N ARG A 6 28.16 -8.68 34.80
CA ARG A 6 27.44 -9.55 33.84
C ARG A 6 25.94 -9.28 33.84
N ARG A 7 25.35 -8.88 34.97
CA ARG A 7 23.95 -8.49 35.07
C ARG A 7 23.65 -7.19 34.32
N ASP A 8 24.53 -6.21 34.40
CA ASP A 8 24.36 -4.92 33.71
C ASP A 8 24.48 -5.09 32.19
N PHE A 9 25.36 -5.99 31.74
CA PHE A 9 25.47 -6.39 30.35
C PHE A 9 24.21 -7.09 29.84
N VAL A 10 23.71 -8.11 30.56
CA VAL A 10 22.48 -8.82 30.17
C VAL A 10 21.27 -7.89 30.16
N LYS A 11 21.16 -6.97 31.13
CA LYS A 11 20.10 -5.95 31.15
C LYS A 11 20.20 -4.99 29.96
N SER A 12 21.40 -4.53 29.62
CA SER A 12 21.61 -3.66 28.45
C SER A 12 21.31 -4.38 27.15
N ALA A 13 21.75 -5.63 27.00
CA ALA A 13 21.49 -6.44 25.81
C ALA A 13 19.99 -6.74 25.64
N ALA A 14 19.27 -7.04 26.73
CA ALA A 14 17.83 -7.25 26.70
C ALA A 14 17.05 -5.97 26.31
N ALA A 15 17.46 -4.81 26.81
CA ALA A 15 16.84 -3.52 26.46
C ALA A 15 17.01 -3.18 24.97
N VAL A 16 18.19 -3.45 24.39
CA VAL A 16 18.44 -3.27 22.95
C VAL A 16 17.66 -4.29 22.12
N GLY A 17 17.58 -5.54 22.56
CA GLY A 17 16.83 -6.60 21.88
C GLY A 17 15.31 -6.34 21.84
N ALA A 18 14.73 -5.81 22.92
CA ALA A 18 13.31 -5.47 22.97
C ALA A 18 12.95 -4.30 22.04
N ALA A 19 13.85 -3.33 21.85
CA ALA A 19 13.67 -2.22 20.92
C ALA A 19 13.73 -2.65 19.44
N MET A 20 14.34 -3.81 19.15
CA MET A 20 14.40 -4.41 17.81
C MET A 20 13.15 -5.23 17.47
N VAL A 21 12.23 -5.45 18.41
CA VAL A 21 10.90 -6.00 18.12
C VAL A 21 10.04 -4.87 17.55
N ILE A 22 10.41 -4.43 16.34
CA ILE A 22 9.49 -3.69 15.48
C ILE A 22 8.49 -4.75 15.03
N PRO A 23 7.19 -4.64 15.34
CA PRO A 23 6.20 -5.48 14.70
C PRO A 23 6.22 -5.09 13.23
N PHE A 24 6.99 -5.82 12.41
CA PHE A 24 6.99 -5.68 10.95
C PHE A 24 5.60 -5.91 10.36
N SER A 25 4.65 -6.38 11.16
CA SER A 25 3.25 -6.48 10.82
C SER A 25 2.44 -6.25 12.07
N LYS A 26 1.72 -5.12 12.17
CA LYS A 26 0.54 -5.08 13.02
C LYS A 26 -0.41 -6.12 12.47
N ALA A 27 -0.73 -7.15 13.24
CA ALA A 27 -1.80 -8.06 12.88
C ALA A 27 -3.08 -7.22 12.71
N ARG A 28 -3.58 -7.12 11.47
CA ARG A 28 -4.83 -6.41 11.19
C ARG A 28 -5.97 -7.07 11.95
N GLY A 29 -6.84 -6.26 12.53
CA GLY A 29 -8.08 -6.77 13.11
C GLY A 29 -8.90 -7.45 12.01
N ALA A 30 -9.55 -8.57 12.33
CA ALA A 30 -10.32 -9.38 11.40
C ALA A 30 -11.50 -8.66 10.71
N ASN A 31 -11.78 -7.40 11.08
CA ASN A 31 -12.92 -6.60 10.63
C ASN A 31 -12.55 -5.40 9.72
N GLU A 32 -11.29 -5.26 9.30
CA GLU A 32 -10.89 -4.14 8.43
C GLU A 32 -10.87 -4.57 6.96
N ASP A 33 -11.44 -3.75 6.06
CA ASP A 33 -11.36 -3.93 4.60
C ASP A 33 -9.94 -3.69 4.07
N ILE A 34 -9.43 -4.53 3.19
CA ILE A 34 -8.14 -4.34 2.50
C ILE A 34 -8.29 -3.21 1.49
N ARG A 35 -7.56 -2.11 1.69
CA ARG A 35 -7.60 -0.92 0.86
C ARG A 35 -6.58 -1.04 -0.27
N VAL A 36 -7.08 -1.09 -1.50
CA VAL A 36 -6.30 -1.38 -2.70
C VAL A 36 -6.05 -0.12 -3.51
N GLY A 37 -4.80 0.10 -3.88
CA GLY A 37 -4.40 1.01 -4.96
C GLY A 37 -4.20 0.23 -6.26
N VAL A 38 -4.66 0.76 -7.39
CA VAL A 38 -4.46 0.11 -8.71
C VAL A 38 -3.64 1.03 -9.60
N ALA A 39 -2.46 0.57 -10.04
CA ALA A 39 -1.59 1.28 -10.97
C ALA A 39 -1.73 0.75 -12.40
N GLY A 40 -2.10 1.63 -13.33
CA GLY A 40 -2.57 1.29 -14.67
C GLY A 40 -4.02 0.86 -14.62
N ILE A 41 -4.94 1.68 -15.16
CA ILE A 41 -6.40 1.51 -14.96
C ILE A 41 -7.20 1.37 -16.26
N ARG A 42 -6.53 1.10 -17.38
CA ARG A 42 -7.15 0.68 -18.65
C ARG A 42 -7.31 -0.85 -18.66
N GLY A 43 -7.74 -1.43 -19.79
CA GLY A 43 -7.63 -2.87 -20.09
C GLY A 43 -7.69 -3.81 -18.87
N ARG A 44 -6.54 -4.40 -18.50
CA ARG A 44 -6.45 -5.30 -17.34
C ARG A 44 -6.70 -4.62 -15.99
N GLY A 45 -6.23 -3.39 -15.81
CA GLY A 45 -6.47 -2.60 -14.61
C GLY A 45 -7.95 -2.33 -14.33
N ASP A 46 -8.74 -2.09 -15.38
CA ASP A 46 -10.19 -1.96 -15.26
C ASP A 46 -10.84 -3.27 -14.78
N GLY A 47 -10.37 -4.41 -15.33
CA GLY A 47 -10.74 -5.73 -14.87
C GLY A 47 -10.44 -5.93 -13.38
N LEU A 48 -9.23 -5.61 -12.93
CA LEU A 48 -8.84 -5.69 -11.52
C LEU A 48 -9.73 -4.81 -10.62
N VAL A 49 -10.03 -3.59 -11.05
CA VAL A 49 -10.93 -2.70 -10.30
C VAL A 49 -12.30 -3.33 -10.09
N ASN A 50 -12.85 -3.98 -11.12
CA ASN A 50 -14.15 -4.65 -11.03
C ASN A 50 -14.04 -5.93 -10.18
N GLU A 51 -13.02 -6.75 -10.38
CA GLU A 51 -12.76 -7.96 -9.58
C GLU A 51 -12.63 -7.63 -8.08
N PHE A 52 -11.92 -6.56 -7.72
CA PHE A 52 -11.82 -6.11 -6.32
C PHE A 52 -13.13 -5.57 -5.76
N HIS A 53 -14.03 -5.05 -6.60
CA HIS A 53 -15.34 -4.62 -6.13
C HIS A 53 -16.21 -5.82 -5.69
N ASP A 54 -16.04 -6.97 -6.35
CA ASP A 54 -16.84 -8.16 -6.09
C ASP A 54 -16.34 -8.98 -4.88
N LEU A 55 -15.16 -8.62 -4.33
CA LEU A 55 -14.58 -9.28 -3.15
C LEU A 55 -15.06 -8.62 -1.85
N GLU A 56 -15.65 -9.42 -0.96
CA GLU A 56 -15.97 -9.00 0.40
C GLU A 56 -14.69 -8.67 1.19
N GLY A 57 -14.73 -7.60 1.98
CA GLY A 57 -13.58 -7.16 2.76
C GLY A 57 -12.46 -6.51 1.93
N VAL A 58 -12.73 -6.12 0.67
CA VAL A 58 -11.75 -5.42 -0.19
C VAL A 58 -12.37 -4.13 -0.72
N ARG A 59 -11.57 -3.05 -0.75
CA ARG A 59 -12.02 -1.75 -1.21
C ARG A 59 -10.94 -1.07 -2.03
N VAL A 60 -11.25 -0.73 -3.28
CA VAL A 60 -10.39 0.15 -4.08
C VAL A 60 -10.48 1.57 -3.52
N VAL A 61 -9.35 2.13 -3.09
CA VAL A 61 -9.25 3.49 -2.50
C VAL A 61 -8.40 4.45 -3.32
N ALA A 62 -7.56 3.92 -4.21
CA ALA A 62 -6.64 4.72 -5.01
C ALA A 62 -6.53 4.18 -6.44
N LEU A 63 -6.42 5.10 -7.38
CA LEU A 63 -6.19 4.81 -8.79
C LEU A 63 -4.96 5.60 -9.24
N CYS A 64 -4.08 4.96 -10.02
CA CYS A 64 -2.90 5.60 -10.56
C CYS A 64 -2.79 5.37 -12.07
N ASP A 65 -2.71 6.44 -12.85
CA ASP A 65 -2.46 6.39 -14.29
C ASP A 65 -1.80 7.69 -14.76
N ILE A 66 -0.91 7.60 -15.75
CA ILE A 66 -0.21 8.77 -16.31
C ILE A 66 -1.13 9.57 -17.26
N ASP A 67 -2.12 8.89 -17.84
CA ASP A 67 -3.14 9.50 -18.68
C ASP A 67 -4.21 10.16 -17.81
N SER A 68 -4.14 11.49 -17.68
CA SER A 68 -5.07 12.27 -16.85
C SER A 68 -6.53 12.14 -17.28
N ASP A 69 -6.78 11.98 -18.58
CA ASP A 69 -8.15 11.87 -19.09
C ASP A 69 -8.78 10.55 -18.64
N VAL A 70 -8.00 9.47 -18.66
CA VAL A 70 -8.41 8.16 -18.14
C VAL A 70 -8.62 8.22 -16.63
N LEU A 71 -7.68 8.83 -15.91
CA LEU A 71 -7.71 8.97 -14.45
C LEU A 71 -8.95 9.74 -13.99
N ASP A 72 -9.16 10.94 -14.52
CA ASP A 72 -10.26 11.82 -14.14
C ASP A 72 -11.62 11.19 -14.47
N LYS A 73 -11.72 10.54 -15.63
CA LYS A 73 -12.92 9.79 -16.01
C LYS A 73 -13.22 8.68 -15.00
N ARG A 74 -12.23 7.89 -14.59
CA ARG A 74 -12.45 6.77 -13.67
C ARG A 74 -12.78 7.26 -12.26
N VAL A 75 -12.09 8.29 -11.77
CA VAL A 75 -12.41 8.94 -10.48
C VAL A 75 -13.85 9.46 -10.48
N LYS A 76 -14.30 10.08 -11.58
CA LYS A 76 -15.69 10.54 -11.72
C LYS A 76 -16.69 9.39 -11.65
N GLN A 77 -16.43 8.27 -12.34
CA GLN A 77 -17.30 7.09 -12.31
C GLN A 77 -17.43 6.48 -10.90
N PHE A 78 -16.37 6.53 -10.09
CA PHE A 78 -16.45 6.13 -8.68
C PHE A 78 -17.35 7.07 -7.89
N LYS A 79 -17.20 8.40 -8.07
CA LYS A 79 -18.05 9.41 -7.41
C LYS A 79 -19.53 9.23 -7.75
N GLU A 80 -19.85 8.96 -9.01
CA GLU A 80 -21.23 8.67 -9.47
C GLU A 80 -21.86 7.44 -8.79
N ARG A 81 -21.02 6.50 -8.34
CA ARG A 81 -21.43 5.31 -7.57
C ARG A 81 -21.38 5.53 -6.04
N ASN A 82 -21.24 6.77 -5.58
CA ASN A 82 -21.03 7.14 -4.18
C ASN A 82 -19.82 6.45 -3.53
N LYS A 83 -18.80 6.12 -4.33
CA LYS A 83 -17.52 5.59 -3.86
C LYS A 83 -16.43 6.65 -4.00
N GLN A 84 -15.56 6.74 -3.02
CA GLN A 84 -14.44 7.68 -3.04
C GLN A 84 -13.14 6.94 -3.37
N VAL A 85 -12.41 7.49 -4.33
CA VAL A 85 -11.04 7.09 -4.67
C VAL A 85 -10.20 8.33 -4.90
N VAL A 86 -8.93 8.24 -4.53
CA VAL A 86 -7.92 9.28 -4.84
C VAL A 86 -7.22 8.93 -6.14
N GLY A 87 -7.13 9.89 -7.06
CA GLY A 87 -6.40 9.73 -8.31
C GLY A 87 -4.95 10.21 -8.17
N TYR A 88 -4.01 9.41 -8.67
CA TYR A 88 -2.59 9.70 -8.67
C TYR A 88 -2.03 9.67 -10.10
N GLY A 89 -1.38 10.75 -10.54
CA GLY A 89 -0.63 10.76 -11.80
C GLY A 89 0.77 10.12 -11.70
N ASP A 90 1.20 9.78 -10.49
CA ASP A 90 2.52 9.28 -10.17
C ASP A 90 2.42 8.22 -9.06
N TYR A 91 2.87 7.00 -9.37
CA TYR A 91 2.80 5.87 -8.43
C TYR A 91 3.63 6.10 -7.17
N ARG A 92 4.69 6.93 -7.23
CA ARG A 92 5.53 7.25 -6.07
C ARG A 92 4.74 8.03 -5.02
N ARG A 93 3.89 8.95 -5.46
CA ARG A 93 2.99 9.70 -4.58
C ARG A 93 1.88 8.81 -4.03
N MET A 94 1.39 7.86 -4.83
CA MET A 94 0.46 6.85 -4.34
C MET A 94 1.12 5.98 -3.25
N LEU A 95 2.40 5.64 -3.38
CA LEU A 95 3.15 4.86 -2.39
C LEU A 95 3.41 5.58 -1.07
N GLU A 96 3.44 6.91 -1.08
CA GLU A 96 3.52 7.73 0.13
C GLU A 96 2.22 7.70 0.96
N ASP A 97 1.09 7.31 0.35
CA ASP A 97 -0.22 7.25 1.00
C ASP A 97 -0.33 6.03 1.93
N LYS A 98 -0.12 6.26 3.23
CA LYS A 98 -0.23 5.24 4.28
C LYS A 98 -1.67 4.74 4.52
N SER A 99 -2.65 5.27 3.79
CA SER A 99 -4.02 4.73 3.77
C SER A 99 -4.24 3.61 2.76
N ILE A 100 -3.21 3.24 1.97
CA ILE A 100 -3.25 2.13 1.03
C ILE A 100 -2.55 0.91 1.66
N ASP A 101 -3.19 -0.25 1.60
CA ASP A 101 -2.66 -1.49 2.18
C ASP A 101 -1.90 -2.34 1.15
N ILE A 102 -2.41 -2.41 -0.08
CA ILE A 102 -1.78 -3.15 -1.19
C ILE A 102 -1.86 -2.36 -2.49
N ILE A 103 -0.93 -2.63 -3.41
CA ILE A 103 -0.98 -2.11 -4.77
C ILE A 103 -1.06 -3.26 -5.78
N ALA A 104 -2.04 -3.17 -6.67
CA ALA A 104 -2.15 -4.01 -7.84
C ALA A 104 -1.53 -3.30 -9.05
N ILE A 105 -0.61 -3.99 -9.75
CA ILE A 105 0.15 -3.43 -10.87
C ILE A 105 -0.39 -4.02 -12.18
N ALA A 106 -0.95 -3.16 -13.03
CA ALA A 106 -1.50 -3.46 -14.35
C ALA A 106 -1.01 -2.45 -15.41
N THR A 107 0.19 -1.92 -15.21
CA THR A 107 0.92 -1.10 -16.18
C THR A 107 1.54 -1.96 -17.29
N PRO A 108 2.14 -1.39 -18.35
CA PRO A 108 2.96 -2.17 -19.28
C PRO A 108 4.16 -2.86 -18.61
N ASP A 109 4.64 -3.96 -19.20
CA ASP A 109 5.66 -4.87 -18.62
C ASP A 109 6.91 -4.16 -18.07
N HIS A 110 7.40 -3.12 -18.76
CA HIS A 110 8.59 -2.37 -18.37
C HIS A 110 8.43 -1.53 -17.09
N TRP A 111 7.19 -1.33 -16.64
CA TRP A 111 6.87 -0.63 -15.38
C TRP A 111 6.60 -1.56 -14.20
N HIS A 112 6.43 -2.86 -14.42
CA HIS A 112 6.19 -3.81 -13.33
C HIS A 112 7.32 -3.81 -12.30
N VAL A 113 8.57 -3.94 -12.75
CA VAL A 113 9.73 -4.04 -11.85
C VAL A 113 9.96 -2.74 -11.06
N PRO A 114 10.00 -1.54 -11.68
CA PRO A 114 10.18 -0.30 -10.93
C PRO A 114 9.10 -0.07 -9.88
N ILE A 115 7.83 -0.30 -10.21
CA ILE A 115 6.72 -0.10 -9.27
C ILE A 115 6.83 -1.11 -8.14
N ALA A 116 6.96 -2.41 -8.45
CA ALA A 116 7.06 -3.46 -7.44
C ALA A 116 8.25 -3.26 -6.48
N ALA A 117 9.44 -2.93 -7.02
CA ALA A 117 10.62 -2.67 -6.22
C ALA A 117 10.44 -1.46 -5.29
N THR A 118 9.83 -0.38 -5.80
CA THR A 118 9.55 0.82 -4.99
C THR A 118 8.50 0.52 -3.92
N SER A 119 7.48 -0.30 -4.22
CA SER A 119 6.43 -0.67 -3.27
C SER A 119 6.93 -1.41 -2.03
N VAL A 120 8.03 -2.16 -2.15
CA VAL A 120 8.59 -2.92 -1.01
C VAL A 120 9.37 -2.02 -0.04
N VAL A 121 9.85 -0.86 -0.50
CA VAL A 121 10.73 0.03 0.27
C VAL A 121 10.08 1.34 0.72
N ALA A 122 8.83 1.61 0.31
CA ALA A 122 8.10 2.85 0.57
C ALA A 122 7.33 2.85 1.90
#